data_AF-A0A925U0F8-F1
#
_entry.id   AF-A0A925U0F8-F1
#
_cell.length_a   1.000
_cell.length_b   1.000
_cell.length_c   1.000
_cell.angle_alpha   90.00
_cell.angle_beta   90.00
_cell.angle_gamma   90.00
#
_symmetry.space_group_name_H-M   'P 1'
#
loop_
_entity.id
_entity.type
_entity.pdbx_description
1 polymer ?
#
loop_
_entity_poly.entity_id
_entity_poly.type
_entity_poly.pdbx_seq_one_letter_code
_entity_poly.pdbx_strand_id
1 'polypeptide(L)'
;METIFLLLISMVLTTTIFSQAGTLDTTFGNSGIVHYYEEDIGIDVIGVGWFNSLVEQPDGKILATGLQSDDGIFWFDLYHTLSMRFNANGSLDSSLSPAGFLQNCGPSEEEGKSIAIQPDGKILIV
;
A
#
# COMPACT_ATOMS: atom_id res chain seq x y z
N MET A 1 -30.86 51.41 -15.24
CA MET A 1 -30.69 49.95 -15.40
C MET A 1 -29.41 49.56 -14.69
N GLU A 2 -29.50 49.45 -13.37
CA GLU A 2 -28.47 48.85 -12.53
C GLU A 2 -28.63 47.33 -12.62
N THR A 3 -27.67 46.61 -13.19
CA THR A 3 -27.32 45.26 -12.75
C THR A 3 -25.90 44.95 -13.22
N ILE A 4 -25.00 44.96 -12.25
CA ILE A 4 -23.66 44.38 -12.23
C ILE A 4 -23.77 42.86 -12.53
N PHE A 5 -22.86 42.25 -13.30
CA PHE A 5 -22.16 40.99 -12.93
C PHE A 5 -21.25 40.46 -14.07
N LEU A 6 -19.96 40.36 -13.75
CA LEU A 6 -18.96 39.42 -14.28
C LEU A 6 -18.85 39.18 -15.79
N LEU A 7 -17.83 39.80 -16.40
CA LEU A 7 -16.96 39.05 -17.32
C LEU A 7 -15.52 39.59 -17.29
N LEU A 8 -14.98 39.78 -16.08
CA LEU A 8 -13.55 39.81 -15.88
C LEU A 8 -13.10 38.35 -15.71
N ILE A 9 -12.02 37.98 -16.40
CA ILE A 9 -11.21 36.77 -16.15
C ILE A 9 -11.74 35.50 -16.83
N SER A 10 -11.45 35.37 -18.12
CA SER A 10 -11.03 34.07 -18.67
C SER A 10 -9.56 34.20 -19.09
N MET A 11 -8.72 34.51 -18.11
CA MET A 11 -7.29 34.24 -18.24
C MET A 11 -7.18 32.74 -17.99
N VAL A 12 -6.96 31.97 -19.06
CA VAL A 12 -6.64 30.55 -18.93
C VAL A 12 -5.33 30.47 -18.17
N LEU A 13 -5.40 30.27 -16.85
CA LEU A 13 -4.25 29.83 -16.08
C LEU A 13 -3.95 28.41 -16.56
N THR A 14 -2.99 28.27 -17.46
CA THR A 14 -2.26 27.01 -17.56
C THR A 14 -1.49 26.87 -16.25
N THR A 15 -2.04 26.12 -15.29
CA THR A 15 -1.24 25.62 -14.19
C THR A 15 -0.27 24.60 -14.80
N THR A 16 0.93 25.04 -15.12
CA THR A 16 2.08 24.12 -15.11
C THR A 16 2.16 23.58 -13.69
N ILE A 17 1.61 22.39 -13.48
CA ILE A 17 1.82 21.61 -12.26
C ILE A 17 3.28 21.18 -12.34
N PHE A 18 4.16 22.00 -11.78
CA PHE A 18 5.48 21.52 -11.43
C PHE A 18 5.27 20.39 -10.41
N SER A 19 5.91 19.24 -10.63
CA SER A 19 6.08 18.27 -9.55
C SER A 19 6.72 19.01 -8.39
N GLN A 20 5.92 19.34 -7.38
CA GLN A 20 6.45 19.74 -6.08
C GLN A 20 7.36 18.61 -5.60
N ALA A 21 8.39 18.89 -4.81
CA ALA A 21 8.94 17.83 -3.97
C ALA A 21 7.74 17.22 -3.24
N GLY A 22 7.46 15.93 -3.49
CA GLY A 22 6.21 15.31 -3.09
C GLY A 22 5.93 15.60 -1.63
N THR A 23 4.91 16.42 -1.37
CA THR A 23 4.41 16.58 -0.02
C THR A 23 3.81 15.25 0.36
N LEU A 24 4.14 14.76 1.55
CA LEU A 24 3.54 13.55 2.08
C LEU A 24 2.01 13.67 1.99
N ASP A 25 1.35 12.68 1.39
CA ASP A 25 -0.12 12.64 1.34
C ASP A 25 -0.64 12.34 2.74
N THR A 26 -1.01 13.38 3.48
CA THR A 26 -1.48 13.23 4.85
C THR A 26 -2.84 12.53 4.95
N THR A 27 -3.54 12.29 3.83
CA THR A 27 -4.79 11.54 3.79
C THR A 27 -4.58 10.02 3.70
N PHE A 28 -3.34 9.59 3.44
CA PHE A 28 -2.95 8.18 3.46
C PHE A 28 -2.60 7.72 4.87
N GLY A 29 -3.30 6.70 5.38
CA GLY A 29 -3.05 6.15 6.71
C GLY A 29 -3.12 7.22 7.81
N ASN A 30 -2.16 7.17 8.74
CA ASN A 30 -1.98 8.19 9.76
C ASN A 30 -0.88 9.16 9.33
N SER A 31 -1.28 10.35 8.88
CA SER A 31 -0.36 11.42 8.46
C SER A 31 0.61 11.00 7.36
N GLY A 32 0.14 10.18 6.41
CA GLY A 32 0.92 9.68 5.27
C GLY A 32 1.66 8.38 5.52
N ILE A 33 1.48 7.77 6.68
CA ILE A 33 2.16 6.53 7.05
C ILE A 33 1.13 5.51 7.50
N VAL A 34 1.24 4.30 6.97
CA VAL A 34 0.51 3.13 7.46
C VAL A 34 1.46 2.29 8.28
N HIS A 35 1.08 2.08 9.54
CA HIS A 35 1.63 1.02 10.36
C HIS A 35 0.55 -0.06 10.46
N TYR A 36 0.95 -1.32 10.37
CA TYR A 36 0.08 -2.45 10.68
C TYR A 36 0.60 -3.09 11.97
N TYR A 37 -0.31 -3.33 12.91
CA TYR A 37 0.01 -3.91 14.22
C TYR A 37 -0.61 -5.30 14.37
N GLU A 38 -0.21 -6.02 15.42
CA GLU A 38 -0.79 -7.33 15.80
C GLU A 38 -2.31 -7.29 15.82
N GLU A 39 -2.88 -6.24 16.43
CA GLU A 39 -4.33 -6.09 16.55
C GLU A 39 -5.05 -5.97 15.19
N ASP A 40 -4.35 -5.51 14.14
CA ASP A 40 -4.95 -5.30 12.82
C ASP A 40 -5.00 -6.59 12.00
N ILE A 41 -4.05 -7.50 12.21
CA ILE A 41 -3.89 -8.72 11.40
C ILE A 41 -4.09 -10.02 12.19
N GLY A 42 -4.23 -9.95 13.51
CA GLY A 42 -4.48 -11.12 14.37
C GLY A 42 -3.37 -12.18 14.34
N ILE A 43 -2.18 -11.79 13.86
CA ILE A 43 -0.96 -12.57 13.96
C ILE A 43 -0.24 -12.08 15.22
N ASP A 44 0.32 -13.00 15.98
CA ASP A 44 1.27 -12.69 17.04
C ASP A 44 2.53 -12.12 16.34
N VAL A 45 2.54 -10.81 16.06
CA VAL A 45 3.66 -10.03 15.50
C VAL A 45 4.69 -9.80 16.60
N ILE A 46 5.04 -10.88 17.32
CA ILE A 46 6.26 -10.93 18.11
C ILE A 46 7.47 -10.74 17.18
N GLY A 47 7.24 -10.95 15.87
CA GLY A 47 8.10 -10.78 14.72
C GLY A 47 8.33 -9.37 14.21
N VAL A 48 9.51 -9.15 13.65
CA VAL A 48 9.80 -7.96 12.84
C VAL A 48 9.48 -8.31 11.38
N GLY A 49 8.79 -7.41 10.67
CA GLY A 49 8.39 -7.60 9.28
C GLY A 49 8.59 -6.33 8.47
N TRP A 50 8.73 -6.48 7.15
CA TRP A 50 8.85 -5.34 6.24
C TRP A 50 8.39 -5.73 4.84
N PHE A 51 7.97 -4.72 4.09
CA PHE A 51 7.70 -4.85 2.67
C PHE A 51 8.94 -4.50 1.86
N ASN A 52 9.30 -5.40 0.94
CA ASN A 52 10.38 -5.19 -0.02
C ASN A 52 9.86 -4.50 -1.29
N SER A 53 8.59 -4.70 -1.63
CA SER A 53 8.02 -4.21 -2.88
C SER A 53 6.55 -3.83 -2.73
N LEU A 54 6.13 -2.85 -3.53
CA LEU A 54 4.76 -2.36 -3.60
C LEU A 54 4.40 -2.00 -5.03
N VAL A 55 3.12 -2.16 -5.37
CA VAL A 55 2.56 -1.82 -6.67
C VAL A 55 1.15 -1.27 -6.52
N GLU A 56 0.84 -0.22 -7.27
CA GLU A 56 -0.52 0.33 -7.37
C GLU A 56 -1.32 -0.47 -8.42
N GLN A 57 -2.54 -0.84 -8.06
CA GLN A 57 -3.51 -1.48 -8.93
C GLN A 57 -4.32 -0.43 -9.72
N PRO A 58 -4.91 -0.77 -10.88
CA PRO A 58 -5.71 0.18 -11.66
C PRO A 58 -6.92 0.78 -10.94
N ASP A 59 -7.39 0.16 -9.85
CA ASP A 59 -8.49 0.66 -9.02
C ASP A 59 -8.00 1.57 -7.86
N GLY A 60 -6.72 1.93 -7.84
CA GLY A 60 -6.10 2.79 -6.82
C GLY A 60 -5.74 2.07 -5.53
N LYS A 61 -5.95 0.74 -5.44
CA LYS A 61 -5.46 -0.05 -4.31
C LYS A 61 -3.95 -0.28 -4.42
N ILE A 62 -3.31 -0.52 -3.29
CA ILE A 62 -1.87 -0.75 -3.22
C ILE A 62 -1.63 -2.14 -2.69
N LEU A 63 -0.85 -2.94 -3.42
CA LEU A 63 -0.45 -4.27 -2.99
C LEU A 63 1.02 -4.22 -2.59
N ALA A 64 1.32 -4.71 -1.39
CA ALA A 64 2.68 -4.77 -0.84
C ALA A 64 3.05 -6.22 -0.55
N THR A 65 4.32 -6.57 -0.74
CA THR A 65 4.87 -7.89 -0.44
C THR A 65 6.24 -7.80 0.21
N GLY A 66 6.56 -8.79 1.02
CA GLY A 66 7.75 -8.82 1.85
C GLY A 66 7.79 -10.06 2.71
N LEU A 67 8.26 -9.90 3.94
CA LEU A 67 8.35 -10.99 4.91
C LEU A 67 7.76 -10.61 6.26
N GLN A 68 7.40 -11.65 7.00
CA GLN A 68 7.07 -11.61 8.41
C GLN A 68 7.80 -12.77 9.10
N SER A 69 8.50 -12.50 10.21
CA SER A 69 9.00 -13.56 11.09
C SER A 69 7.93 -13.99 12.09
N ASP A 70 7.90 -15.25 12.47
CA ASP A 70 6.90 -15.78 13.41
C ASP A 70 7.26 -15.61 14.90
N ASP A 71 8.54 -15.41 15.23
CA ASP A 71 9.05 -15.52 16.60
C ASP A 71 9.85 -14.30 17.10
N GLY A 72 9.97 -13.23 16.30
CA GLY A 72 10.78 -12.05 16.66
C GLY A 72 12.28 -12.22 16.46
N ILE A 73 12.72 -13.39 15.99
CA ILE A 73 14.11 -13.81 16.01
C ILE A 73 14.51 -14.21 14.58
N PHE A 74 15.14 -13.29 13.84
CA PHE A 74 15.64 -13.50 12.47
C PHE A 74 16.72 -14.58 12.30
N TRP A 75 17.10 -15.27 13.37
CA TRP A 75 18.29 -16.11 13.39
C TRP A 75 18.02 -17.55 12.95
N PHE A 76 16.74 -17.94 12.74
CA PHE A 76 16.35 -19.35 12.55
C PHE A 76 15.53 -19.62 11.28
N ASP A 77 15.57 -18.75 10.27
CA ASP A 77 14.85 -18.93 9.01
C ASP A 77 13.32 -19.07 9.15
N LEU A 78 12.76 -18.73 10.32
CA LEU A 78 11.31 -18.77 10.59
C LEU A 78 10.62 -17.49 10.08
N TYR A 79 10.73 -17.25 8.77
CA TYR A 79 10.02 -16.17 8.09
C TYR A 79 9.22 -16.68 6.91
N HIS A 80 8.19 -15.93 6.61
CA HIS A 80 7.22 -16.25 5.60
C HIS A 80 6.91 -15.04 4.75
N THR A 81 6.62 -15.30 3.48
CA THR A 81 6.15 -14.27 2.57
C THR A 81 4.84 -13.70 3.10
N LEU A 82 4.80 -12.40 3.29
CA LEU A 82 3.63 -11.64 3.67
C LEU A 82 3.23 -10.73 2.52
N SER A 83 1.97 -10.77 2.12
CA SER A 83 1.40 -9.84 1.15
C SER A 83 0.14 -9.20 1.69
N MET A 84 0.07 -7.87 1.66
CA MET A 84 -1.05 -7.09 2.17
C MET A 84 -1.56 -6.17 1.08
N ARG A 85 -2.89 -5.97 1.02
CA ARG A 85 -3.49 -4.98 0.13
C ARG A 85 -4.13 -3.87 0.93
N PHE A 86 -3.87 -2.64 0.51
CA PHE A 86 -4.42 -1.43 1.10
C PHE A 86 -5.32 -0.75 0.08
N ASN A 87 -6.36 -0.09 0.59
CA ASN A 87 -7.14 0.87 -0.18
C ASN A 87 -6.31 2.12 -0.49
N ALA A 88 -6.78 2.95 -1.41
CA ALA A 88 -6.10 4.21 -1.79
C ALA A 88 -5.83 5.16 -0.61
N ASN A 89 -6.61 5.05 0.47
CA ASN A 89 -6.43 5.82 1.71
C ASN A 89 -5.52 5.15 2.75
N GLY A 90 -4.89 4.02 2.43
CA GLY A 90 -3.99 3.29 3.32
C GLY A 90 -4.68 2.34 4.32
N SER A 91 -6.01 2.27 4.35
CA SER A 91 -6.69 1.25 5.17
C SER A 91 -6.53 -0.14 4.58
N LEU A 92 -6.46 -1.18 5.41
CA LEU A 92 -6.36 -2.58 4.97
C LEU A 92 -7.60 -3.00 4.16
N ASP A 93 -7.38 -3.65 3.02
CA ASP A 93 -8.44 -4.15 2.15
C ASP A 93 -8.77 -5.63 2.44
N SER A 94 -9.81 -5.83 3.25
CA SER A 94 -10.35 -7.16 3.60
C SER A 94 -11.06 -7.89 2.44
N SER A 95 -11.14 -7.30 1.24
CA SER A 95 -11.64 -8.02 0.06
C SER A 95 -10.59 -8.93 -0.58
N LEU A 96 -9.29 -8.78 -0.25
CA LEU A 96 -8.24 -9.69 -0.72
C LEU A 96 -8.35 -11.06 -0.05
N SER A 97 -8.54 -11.05 1.27
CA SER A 97 -8.78 -12.21 2.11
C SER A 97 -9.56 -11.74 3.34
N PRO A 98 -10.26 -12.63 4.06
CA PRO A 98 -10.94 -12.26 5.31
C PRO A 98 -10.04 -11.58 6.35
N ALA A 99 -8.72 -11.82 6.28
CA ALA A 99 -7.72 -11.22 7.16
C ALA A 99 -7.06 -9.96 6.55
N GLY A 100 -7.33 -9.63 5.29
CA GLY A 100 -6.73 -8.49 4.56
C GLY A 100 -5.29 -8.73 4.06
N PHE A 101 -4.72 -9.90 4.35
CA PHE A 101 -3.39 -10.30 3.92
C PHE A 101 -3.35 -11.77 3.49
N LEU A 102 -2.27 -12.14 2.80
CA LEU A 102 -1.93 -13.49 2.44
C LEU A 102 -0.55 -13.79 3.03
N GLN A 103 -0.46 -14.87 3.80
CA GLN A 103 0.80 -15.41 4.34
C GLN A 103 1.07 -16.76 3.68
N ASN A 104 2.32 -17.21 3.68
CA ASN A 104 2.70 -18.56 3.22
C ASN A 104 2.32 -18.82 1.75
N CYS A 105 2.46 -17.80 0.91
CA CYS A 105 2.18 -17.91 -0.54
C CYS A 105 3.27 -18.67 -1.32
N GLY A 106 4.33 -19.11 -0.63
CA GLY A 106 5.44 -19.89 -1.16
C GLY A 106 5.95 -20.92 -0.13
N PRO A 107 7.06 -21.61 -0.42
CA PRO A 107 7.80 -22.41 0.54
C PRO A 107 8.05 -21.67 1.87
N SER A 108 8.22 -22.44 2.95
CA SER A 108 8.75 -21.87 4.20
C SER A 108 10.09 -21.20 3.92
N GLU A 109 10.42 -20.15 4.68
CA GLU A 109 11.74 -19.49 4.61
C GLU A 109 11.96 -18.70 3.32
N GLU A 110 10.88 -18.17 2.71
CA GLU A 110 10.94 -17.28 1.55
C GLU A 110 10.31 -15.92 1.84
N GLU A 111 10.90 -14.88 1.25
CA GLU A 111 10.38 -13.50 1.27
C GLU A 111 9.89 -13.08 -0.11
N GLY A 112 8.81 -12.29 -0.16
CA GLY A 112 8.42 -11.61 -1.40
C GLY A 112 9.38 -10.46 -1.67
N LYS A 113 10.21 -10.56 -2.70
CA LYS A 113 11.21 -9.55 -3.08
C LYS A 113 10.67 -8.56 -4.09
N SER A 114 9.79 -9.01 -4.97
CA SER A 114 9.20 -8.15 -6.00
C SER A 114 7.78 -8.56 -6.34
N ILE A 115 7.01 -7.58 -6.82
CA ILE A 115 5.61 -7.78 -7.21
C ILE A 115 5.32 -7.16 -8.57
N ALA A 116 4.52 -7.85 -9.37
CA ALA A 116 4.01 -7.35 -10.64
C ALA A 116 2.55 -7.75 -10.86
N ILE A 117 1.78 -6.85 -11.47
CA ILE A 117 0.40 -7.11 -11.87
C ILE A 117 0.39 -7.45 -13.35
N GLN A 118 -0.17 -8.61 -13.69
CA GLN A 118 -0.34 -9.06 -15.07
C GLN A 118 -1.56 -8.38 -15.72
N PRO A 119 -1.61 -8.29 -17.07
CA PRO A 119 -2.75 -7.67 -17.76
C PRO A 119 -4.11 -8.33 -17.50
N ASP A 120 -4.13 -9.60 -17.10
CA ASP A 120 -5.35 -10.33 -16.72
C ASP A 120 -5.75 -10.14 -15.25
N GLY A 121 -5.06 -9.26 -14.52
CA GLY A 121 -5.30 -8.93 -13.13
C GLY A 121 -4.65 -9.89 -12.13
N LYS A 122 -3.90 -10.89 -12.58
CA LYS A 122 -3.13 -11.77 -11.70
C LYS A 122 -1.92 -11.07 -11.11
N ILE A 123 -1.49 -11.56 -9.95
CA ILE A 123 -0.35 -11.04 -9.21
C ILE A 123 0.78 -12.05 -9.32
N LEU A 124 1.97 -11.58 -9.68
CA LEU A 124 3.22 -12.33 -9.60
C LEU A 124 4.04 -11.81 -8.43
N ILE A 125 4.55 -12.72 -7.61
CA ILE A 125 5.48 -12.45 -6.52
C ILE A 125 6.71 -13.34 -6.76
N VAL A 126 7.90 -12.76 -6.57
CA VAL A 126 9.21 -13.44 -6.69
C VAL A 126 10.11 -13.12 -5.52
#